data_AF-A0A519J5G1-F1
#
_entry.id   AF-A0A519J5G1-F1
#
_cell.length_a   1.000
_cell.length_b   1.000
_cell.length_c   1.000
_cell.angle_alpha   90.00
_cell.angle_beta   90.00
_cell.angle_gamma   90.00
#
_symmetry.space_group_name_H-M   'P 1'
#
loop_
_entity.id
_entity.type
_entity.pdbx_description
1 polymer ?
#
loop_
_entity_poly.entity_id
_entity_poly.type
_entity_poly.pdbx_seq_one_letter_code
_entity_poly.pdbx_strand_id
1 'polypeptide(L)' 'YPAGESPIEGVDKHALVDGIRRFGHRHVQPLENAAVLPRAIKEEAKPGDLVVLLGAGDITSWAYALPAQLEALS' A
#
# COMPACT_ATOMS: atom_id res chain seq x y z
N TYR A 1 -7.17 -7.23 -3.55
CA TYR A 1 -8.18 -8.13 -2.97
C TYR A 1 -9.49 -7.97 -3.74
N PRO A 2 -9.91 -8.95 -4.56
CA PRO A 2 -11.12 -8.85 -5.40
C PRO A 2 -12.41 -9.26 -4.69
N ALA A 3 -12.37 -9.76 -3.44
CA ALA A 3 -13.54 -10.25 -2.71
C ALA A 3 -14.40 -11.32 -3.44
N GLY A 4 -13.83 -12.02 -4.44
CA GLY A 4 -14.54 -12.98 -5.28
C GLY A 4 -15.26 -12.38 -6.50
N GLU A 5 -15.18 -11.06 -6.69
CA GLU A 5 -15.77 -10.38 -7.84
C GLU A 5 -14.89 -10.53 -9.09
N SER A 6 -15.54 -10.48 -10.26
CA SER A 6 -14.84 -10.41 -11.53
C SER A 6 -14.25 -9.01 -11.73
N PRO A 7 -13.06 -8.89 -12.34
CA PRO A 7 -12.49 -7.59 -12.66
C PRO A 7 -13.44 -6.75 -13.51
N ILE A 8 -13.53 -5.45 -13.19
CA ILE A 8 -14.25 -4.46 -13.99
C ILE A 8 -13.21 -3.66 -14.77
N GLU A 9 -13.44 -3.48 -16.08
CA GLU A 9 -12.54 -2.71 -16.94
C GLU A 9 -12.36 -1.28 -16.40
N GLY A 10 -11.10 -0.84 -16.27
CA GLY A 10 -10.76 0.49 -15.77
C GLY A 10 -10.92 0.68 -14.26
N VAL A 11 -11.27 -0.37 -13.49
CA VAL A 11 -11.38 -0.32 -12.02
C VAL A 11 -10.28 -1.15 -11.40
N ASP A 12 -9.11 -0.52 -11.24
CA ASP A 12 -7.96 -1.12 -10.58
C ASP A 12 -7.14 -0.10 -9.79
N LYS A 13 -6.05 -0.58 -9.16
CA LYS A 13 -5.15 0.26 -8.37
C LYS A 13 -4.50 1.38 -9.19
N HIS A 14 -4.19 1.14 -10.46
CA HIS A 14 -3.55 2.14 -11.33
C HIS A 14 -4.53 3.25 -11.68
N ALA A 15 -5.77 2.89 -12.03
CA ALA A 15 -6.85 3.85 -12.26
C ALA A 15 -7.11 4.72 -11.02
N LEU A 16 -7.10 4.13 -9.82
CA LEU A 16 -7.22 4.87 -8.56
C LEU A 16 -6.06 5.86 -8.35
N VAL A 17 -4.82 5.39 -8.51
CA VAL A 17 -3.62 6.23 -8.38
C VAL A 17 -3.66 7.40 -9.35
N ASP A 18 -4.03 7.16 -10.60
CA ASP A 18 -4.13 8.21 -11.62
C ASP A 18 -5.23 9.21 -11.28
N GLY A 19 -6.37 8.75 -10.75
CA GLY A 19 -7.42 9.61 -10.21
C GLY A 19 -6.89 10.53 -9.10
N ILE A 20 -6.23 9.96 -8.08
CA ILE A 20 -5.65 10.70 -6.95
C ILE A 20 -4.67 11.79 -7.43
N ARG A 21 -3.81 11.45 -8.40
CA ARG A 21 -2.87 12.41 -9.02
C ARG A 21 -3.59 13.54 -9.75
N ARG A 22 -4.63 13.22 -10.54
CA ARG A 22 -5.43 14.20 -11.28
C ARG A 22 -6.10 15.21 -10.34
N PHE A 23 -6.50 14.80 -9.15
CA PHE A 23 -7.09 15.67 -8.13
C PHE A 23 -6.07 16.40 -7.25
N GLY A 24 -4.77 16.33 -7.57
CA GLY A 24 -3.74 17.20 -7.01
C GLY A 24 -2.83 16.58 -5.96
N HIS A 25 -3.09 15.35 -5.52
CA HIS A 25 -2.19 14.65 -4.60
C HIS A 25 -1.06 13.96 -5.38
N ARG A 26 0.14 14.54 -5.33
CA ARG A 26 1.26 14.15 -6.20
C ARG A 26 2.02 12.91 -5.74
N HIS A 27 1.99 12.62 -4.44
CA HIS A 27 2.80 11.58 -3.83
C HIS A 27 1.98 10.32 -3.53
N VAL A 28 1.57 9.65 -4.60
CA VAL A 28 0.87 8.37 -4.52
C VAL A 28 1.56 7.36 -5.44
N GLN A 29 1.80 6.17 -4.91
CA GLN A 29 2.52 5.10 -5.61
C GLN A 29 1.73 3.79 -5.49
N PRO A 30 1.49 3.08 -6.61
CA PRO A 30 0.94 1.74 -6.55
C PRO A 30 2.02 0.78 -6.07
N LEU A 31 1.70 -0.11 -5.12
CA LEU A 31 2.58 -1.21 -4.77
C LEU A 31 2.43 -2.33 -5.79
N GLU A 32 3.54 -2.91 -6.24
CA GLU A 32 3.53 -4.09 -7.11
C GLU A 32 2.86 -5.27 -6.39
N ASN A 33 3.32 -5.54 -5.16
CA ASN A 33 2.81 -6.55 -4.26
C ASN A 33 3.16 -6.21 -2.80
N ALA A 34 2.64 -7.00 -1.86
CA ALA A 34 2.81 -6.79 -0.42
C ALA A 34 4.28 -6.83 0.05
N ALA A 35 5.14 -7.62 -0.60
CA ALA A 35 6.53 -7.81 -0.18
C ALA A 35 7.39 -6.54 -0.37
N VAL A 36 6.94 -5.60 -1.21
CA VAL A 36 7.63 -4.32 -1.45
C VAL A 36 7.33 -3.30 -0.34
N LEU A 37 6.22 -3.48 0.39
CA LEU A 37 5.72 -2.54 1.40
C LEU A 37 6.78 -2.13 2.47
N PRO A 38 7.55 -3.06 3.07
CA PRO A 38 8.49 -2.71 4.13
C PRO A 38 9.61 -1.79 3.64
N ARG A 39 10.13 -2.04 2.42
CA ARG A 39 11.17 -1.20 1.80
C ARG A 39 10.61 0.19 1.50
N ALA A 40 9.41 0.26 0.89
CA ALA A 40 8.78 1.54 0.58
C ALA A 40 8.56 2.40 1.84
N ILE A 41 8.12 1.78 2.95
CA ILE A 41 7.98 2.48 4.23
C ILE A 41 9.34 2.94 4.77
N LYS A 42 10.37 2.09 4.74
CA LYS A 42 11.72 2.45 5.22
C LYS A 42 12.33 3.62 4.44
N GLU A 43 12.00 3.73 3.16
CA GLU A 43 12.47 4.83 2.29
C GLU A 43 11.71 6.14 2.50
N GLU A 44 10.41 6.07 2.84
CA GLU A 44 9.55 7.25 2.99
C GLU A 44 9.48 7.79 4.43
N ALA A 45 9.32 6.90 5.41
CA ALA A 45 9.01 7.26 6.80
C ALA A 45 10.25 7.67 7.59
N LYS A 46 10.05 8.58 8.54
CA LYS A 46 11.07 9.10 9.46
C LYS A 46 10.72 8.77 10.91
N PRO A 47 11.71 8.82 11.83
CA PRO A 47 11.43 8.69 13.25
C PRO A 47 10.36 9.68 13.70
N GLY A 48 9.28 9.17 14.30
CA GLY A 48 8.13 9.96 14.75
C GLY A 48 6.92 9.92 13.81
N ASP A 49 7.05 9.38 12.60
CA ASP A 49 5.91 9.23 11.69
C ASP A 49 4.96 8.10 12.13
N LEU A 50 3.67 8.26 11.80
CA LEU A 50 2.65 7.24 11.98
C LEU A 50 2.31 6.61 10.63
N VAL A 51 2.46 5.29 10.53
CA VAL A 51 2.05 4.52 9.35
C VAL A 51 0.68 3.90 9.60
N VAL A 52 -0.30 4.24 8.77
CA VAL A 52 -1.67 3.69 8.83
C VAL A 52 -1.90 2.76 7.65
N LEU A 53 -2.15 1.48 7.94
CA LEU A 53 -2.64 0.53 6.95
C LEU A 53 -4.17 0.52 6.99
N LEU A 54 -4.80 0.96 5.89
CA LEU A 54 -6.25 1.12 5.80
C LEU A 54 -6.82 0.24 4.68
N GLY A 55 -7.88 -0.49 5.01
CA GLY A 55 -8.63 -1.31 4.05
C GLY A 55 -9.38 -2.45 4.74
N ALA A 56 -9.71 -3.47 3.95
CA ALA A 56 -10.26 -4.73 4.40
C ALA A 56 -9.50 -5.90 3.74
N GLY A 57 -9.90 -7.14 4.05
CA GLY A 57 -9.26 -8.33 3.50
C GLY A 57 -7.83 -8.50 4.03
N ASP A 58 -6.86 -8.61 3.12
CA ASP A 58 -5.48 -8.98 3.43
C ASP A 58 -4.71 -7.93 4.26
N ILE A 59 -5.24 -6.71 4.39
CA ILE A 59 -4.54 -5.59 5.05
C ILE A 59 -4.18 -5.90 6.51
N THR A 60 -5.03 -6.64 7.23
CA THR A 60 -4.77 -7.05 8.62
C THR A 60 -3.56 -7.97 8.70
N SER A 61 -3.45 -8.91 7.77
CA SER A 61 -2.31 -9.82 7.68
C SER A 61 -1.02 -9.06 7.35
N TRP A 62 -1.09 -8.04 6.50
CA TRP A 62 0.06 -7.19 6.17
C TRP A 62 0.51 -6.38 7.39
N ALA A 63 -0.44 -5.77 8.11
CA ALA A 63 -0.16 -5.02 9.33
C ALA A 63 0.50 -5.88 10.41
N TYR A 64 0.06 -7.13 10.55
CA TYR A 64 0.66 -8.07 11.51
C TYR A 64 2.09 -8.47 11.12
N ALA A 65 2.36 -8.67 9.83
CA ALA A 65 3.67 -9.09 9.34
C ALA A 65 4.71 -7.94 9.28
N LEU A 66 4.25 -6.70 9.10
CA LEU A 66 5.09 -5.55 8.79
C LEU A 66 6.21 -5.26 9.81
N PRO A 67 6.00 -5.31 11.14
CA PRO A 67 7.06 -5.02 12.11
C PRO A 67 8.28 -5.94 11.95
N ALA A 68 8.05 -7.26 11.87
CA ALA A 68 9.12 -8.23 11.67
C ALA A 68 9.83 -8.07 10.32
N GLN A 69 9.07 -7.69 9.27
CA GLN A 69 9.66 -7.42 7.96
C GLN A 69 10.55 -6.17 7.94
N LEU A 70 10.20 -5.12 8.69
CA LEU A 70 11.03 -3.92 8.84
C LEU A 70 12.30 -4.22 9.65
N GLU A 71 12.20 -5.02 10.72
CA GLU A 71 13.36 -5.48 11.49
C GLU A 71 14.34 -6.25 10.61
N ALA A 72 13.85 -7.14 9.74
CA ALA A 72 14.68 -7.93 8.83
C ALA A 72 15.42 -7.10 7.75
N LEU A 73 15.02 -5.85 7.52
CA LEU A 73 15.70 -4.92 6.60
C LEU A 73 16.77 -4.07 7.28
N SER A 74 16.89 -4.13 8.61
CA SER A 74 17.74 -3.24 9.41
C SER A 74 19.20 -3.63 9.38
#